data_AF-A0ABD0RSE1-F1
#
_entry.id   AF-A0ABD0RSE1-F1
#
_cell.length_a   1.000
_cell.length_b   1.000
_cell.length_c   1.000
_cell.angle_alpha   90.00
_cell.angle_beta   90.00
_cell.angle_gamma   90.00
#
_symmetry.space_group_name_H-M   'P 1'
#
loop_
_entity.id
_entity.type
_entity.pdbx_description
1 polymer ?
#
loop_
_entity_poly.entity_id
_entity_poly.type
_entity_poly.pdbx_seq_one_letter_code
_entity_poly.pdbx_strand_id
1 'polypeptide(L)'
;MSSSPGAQFVDTHRSELIQKVHMVMQVVEELLSQGLLNEETHLQISTANTDEEKMIELYKALDAGGDEVKSAFYLELRDYEPHLFHDL
;
A
#
# COMPACT_ATOMS: atom_id res chain seq x y z
N MET A 1 1.59 -10.04 -19.62
CA MET A 1 2.52 -10.37 -18.53
C MET A 1 1.66 -10.77 -17.35
N SER A 2 2.00 -11.88 -16.69
CA SER A 2 1.24 -12.35 -15.54
C SER A 2 1.62 -11.50 -14.34
N SER A 3 0.65 -10.85 -13.70
CA SER A 3 0.91 -10.10 -12.47
C SER A 3 1.44 -11.02 -11.38
N SER A 4 2.31 -10.49 -10.52
CA SER A 4 2.80 -11.26 -9.37
C SER A 4 1.63 -11.62 -8.43
N PRO A 5 1.70 -12.71 -7.65
CA PRO A 5 0.65 -13.04 -6.69
C PRO A 5 0.38 -11.92 -5.68
N GLY A 6 1.42 -11.19 -5.25
CA GLY A 6 1.28 -10.05 -4.35
C GLY A 6 0.56 -8.88 -5.00
N ALA A 7 0.92 -8.52 -6.23
CA ALA A 7 0.23 -7.48 -6.98
C ALA A 7 -1.24 -7.84 -7.23
N GLN A 8 -1.51 -9.10 -7.58
CA GLN A 8 -2.88 -9.58 -7.77
C GLN A 8 -3.71 -9.52 -6.48
N PHE A 9 -3.12 -9.85 -5.32
CA PHE A 9 -3.78 -9.70 -4.03
C PHE A 9 -4.15 -8.23 -3.76
N VAL A 10 -3.21 -7.31 -3.96
CA VAL A 10 -3.41 -5.86 -3.73
C VAL A 10 -4.52 -5.29 -4.62
N ASP A 11 -4.62 -5.77 -5.86
CA ASP A 11 -5.68 -5.36 -6.79
C ASP A 11 -7.03 -5.99 -6.44
N THR A 12 -7.03 -7.27 -6.03
CA THR A 12 -8.24 -8.02 -5.72
C THR A 12 -8.93 -7.49 -4.46
N HIS A 13 -8.15 -7.15 -3.43
CA HIS A 13 -8.67 -6.73 -2.12
C HIS A 13 -8.65 -5.21 -1.91
N ARG A 14 -8.62 -4.42 -3.00
CA ARG A 14 -8.44 -2.97 -2.94
C ARG A 14 -9.43 -2.27 -2.01
N SER A 15 -10.71 -2.63 -2.08
CA SER A 15 -11.74 -2.00 -1.26
C SER A 15 -11.56 -2.30 0.22
N GLU A 16 -11.24 -3.55 0.55
CA GLU A 16 -11.02 -3.99 1.92
C GLU A 16 -9.74 -3.39 2.50
N LEU A 17 -8.66 -3.33 1.70
CA LEU A 17 -7.40 -2.73 2.11
C LEU A 17 -7.54 -1.22 2.35
N ILE A 18 -8.33 -0.50 1.56
CA ILE A 18 -8.61 0.91 1.82
C ILE A 18 -9.31 1.10 3.18
N GLN A 19 -10.23 0.20 3.55
CA GLN A 19 -11.03 0.34 4.76
C GLN A 19 -10.36 -0.19 6.03
N LYS A 20 -9.52 -1.22 5.90
CA LYS A 20 -9.03 -2.00 7.05
C LYS A 20 -7.57 -1.73 7.41
N VAL A 21 -6.79 -1.10 6.54
CA VAL A 21 -5.39 -0.81 6.83
C VAL A 21 -5.29 0.41 7.76
N HIS A 22 -4.61 0.26 8.88
CA HIS A 22 -4.43 1.31 9.89
C HIS A 22 -2.96 1.76 10.02
N MET A 23 -2.00 0.89 9.73
CA MET A 23 -0.56 1.18 9.73
C MET A 23 -0.07 1.81 8.41
N VAL A 24 -0.90 2.67 7.80
CA VAL A 24 -0.65 3.21 6.44
C VAL A 24 0.66 3.99 6.37
N MET A 25 0.95 4.83 7.36
CA MET A 25 2.16 5.66 7.33
C MET A 25 3.44 4.84 7.52
N GLN A 26 3.40 3.79 8.34
CA GLN A 26 4.55 2.88 8.54
C GLN A 26 4.89 2.15 7.23
N VAL A 27 3.87 1.68 6.50
CA VAL A 27 4.06 1.08 5.18
C VAL A 27 4.62 2.11 4.18
N VAL A 28 4.12 3.34 4.19
CA VAL A 28 4.60 4.41 3.31
C VAL A 28 6.05 4.81 3.59
N GLU A 29 6.44 4.89 4.86
CA GLU A 29 7.83 5.14 5.28
C GLU A 29 8.77 4.06 4.77
N GLU A 30 8.36 2.79 4.86
CA GLU A 30 9.18 1.66 4.42
C GLU A 30 9.33 1.63 2.90
N LEU A 31 8.24 1.83 2.15
CA LEU A 31 8.29 1.95 0.69
C LEU A 31 9.14 3.15 0.22
N LEU A 32 9.10 4.27 0.95
CA LEU A 32 9.97 5.43 0.71
C LEU A 32 11.44 5.07 0.95
N SER A 33 11.74 4.35 2.04
CA SER A 33 13.11 3.93 2.37
C SER A 33 13.71 2.99 1.32
N GLN A 34 12.86 2.18 0.68
CA GLN A 34 13.21 1.29 -0.44
C GLN A 34 13.34 2.03 -1.78
N GLY A 35 13.03 3.33 -1.83
CA GLY A 35 13.07 4.14 -3.05
C GLY A 35 11.93 3.85 -4.04
N LEU A 36 10.86 3.19 -3.57
CA LEU A 36 9.68 2.85 -4.38
C LEU A 36 8.65 3.98 -4.38
N LEU A 37 8.71 4.87 -3.39
CA LEU A 37 7.99 6.13 -3.34
C LEU A 37 8.98 7.30 -3.33
N ASN A 38 8.48 8.49 -3.65
CA ASN A 38 9.25 9.73 -3.52
C ASN A 38 8.69 10.61 -2.39
N GLU A 39 9.47 11.61 -1.99
CA GLU A 39 9.10 12.52 -0.89
C GLU A 39 7.80 13.31 -1.16
N GLU A 40 7.51 13.64 -2.43
CA GLU A 40 6.28 14.34 -2.81
C GLU A 40 5.05 13.47 -2.53
N THR A 41 5.07 12.21 -2.97
CA THR A 41 4.02 11.24 -2.72
C THR A 41 3.85 10.98 -1.22
N HIS A 42 4.95 10.81 -0.49
CA HIS A 42 4.90 10.68 0.98
C HIS A 42 4.20 11.89 1.61
N LEU A 43 4.60 13.12 1.23
CA LEU A 43 4.00 14.34 1.77
C LEU A 43 2.51 14.40 1.48
N GLN A 44 2.10 14.13 0.24
CA GLN A 44 0.68 14.08 -0.17
C GLN A 44 -0.12 13.12 0.71
N ILE A 45 0.37 11.89 0.89
CA ILE A 45 -0.29 10.89 1.74
C ILE A 45 -0.36 11.40 3.19
N SER A 46 0.75 11.92 3.73
CA SER A 46 0.80 12.40 5.12
C SER A 46 -0.17 13.54 5.45
N THR A 47 -0.65 14.28 4.44
CA THR A 47 -1.61 15.37 4.62
C THR A 47 -3.07 14.94 4.66
N ALA A 48 -3.37 13.68 4.32
CA ALA A 48 -4.72 13.12 4.43
C ALA A 48 -5.14 12.92 5.89
N ASN A 49 -6.43 13.11 6.19
CA ASN A 49 -6.91 13.18 7.58
C ASN A 49 -7.18 11.80 8.18
N THR A 50 -7.60 10.84 7.35
CA THR A 50 -7.94 9.48 7.77
C THR A 50 -7.07 8.44 7.09
N ASP A 51 -7.01 7.24 7.67
CA ASP A 51 -6.23 6.14 7.07
C ASP A 51 -6.84 5.67 5.74
N GLU A 52 -8.18 5.74 5.61
CA GLU A 52 -8.85 5.50 4.33
C GLU A 52 -8.43 6.51 3.25
N GLU A 53 -8.40 7.81 3.59
CA GLU A 53 -7.94 8.86 2.67
C GLU A 53 -6.46 8.67 2.29
N LYS A 54 -5.61 8.29 3.25
CA LYS A 54 -4.20 7.96 3.01
C LYS A 54 -4.07 6.76 2.07
N MET A 55 -4.85 5.71 2.27
CA MET A 55 -4.85 4.53 1.41
C MET A 55 -5.31 4.86 -0.01
N ILE A 56 -6.30 5.75 -0.16
CA ILE A 56 -6.73 6.22 -1.49
C ILE A 56 -5.57 6.93 -2.21
N GLU A 57 -4.82 7.80 -1.53
CA GLU A 57 -3.65 8.47 -2.11
C GLU A 57 -2.52 7.47 -2.40
N LEU A 58 -2.22 6.55 -1.48
CA LEU A 58 -1.23 5.51 -1.67
C LEU A 58 -1.55 4.65 -2.90
N TYR A 59 -2.80 4.26 -3.11
CA TYR A 59 -3.18 3.47 -4.29
C TYR A 59 -2.88 4.17 -5.61
N LYS A 60 -2.90 5.50 -5.68
CA LYS A 60 -2.46 6.21 -6.90
C LYS A 60 -0.99 5.94 -7.20
N ALA A 61 -0.15 5.88 -6.16
CA ALA A 61 1.26 5.55 -6.29
C ALA A 61 1.48 4.06 -6.60
N LEU A 62 0.72 3.16 -5.96
CA LEU A 62 0.76 1.72 -6.26
C LEU A 62 0.38 1.46 -7.73
N ASP A 63 -0.65 2.12 -8.23
CA ASP A 63 -1.11 1.99 -9.62
C ASP A 63 -0.09 2.56 -10.62
N ALA A 64 0.57 3.67 -10.29
CA ALA A 64 1.64 4.25 -11.11
C ALA A 64 2.94 3.42 -11.10
N GLY A 65 3.28 2.81 -9.96
CA GLY A 65 4.47 1.99 -9.77
C GLY A 65 4.34 0.54 -10.27
N GLY A 66 3.12 0.08 -10.53
CA GLY A 66 2.84 -1.24 -11.10
C GLY A 66 3.18 -2.40 -10.16
N ASP A 67 3.40 -3.58 -10.74
CA ASP A 67 3.53 -4.84 -10.00
C ASP A 67 4.67 -4.84 -8.98
N GLU A 68 5.77 -4.13 -9.24
CA GLU A 68 6.91 -4.03 -8.32
C GLU A 68 6.50 -3.38 -7.00
N VAL A 69 5.93 -2.18 -7.08
CA VAL A 69 5.51 -1.41 -5.90
C VAL A 69 4.35 -2.09 -5.19
N LYS A 70 3.40 -2.68 -5.92
CA LYS A 70 2.30 -3.46 -5.33
C LYS A 70 2.81 -4.71 -4.60
N SER A 71 3.83 -5.38 -5.14
CA SER A 71 4.43 -6.55 -4.48
C SER A 71 5.17 -6.16 -3.20
N ALA A 72 5.88 -5.03 -3.18
CA ALA A 72 6.52 -4.52 -1.98
C ALA A 72 5.47 -4.14 -0.92
N PHE A 73 4.43 -3.39 -1.32
CA PHE A 73 3.32 -3.05 -0.43
C PHE A 73 2.67 -4.29 0.21
N TYR A 74 2.45 -5.36 -0.58
CA TYR A 74 1.96 -6.64 -0.07
C TYR A 74 2.87 -7.23 1.03
N LEU A 75 4.19 -7.16 0.86
CA LEU A 75 5.16 -7.67 1.84
C LEU A 75 5.13 -6.83 3.12
N GLU A 76 5.13 -5.51 2.99
CA GLU A 76 5.04 -4.61 4.15
C GLU A 76 3.75 -4.81 4.92
N LEU A 77 2.63 -5.00 4.20
CA LEU A 77 1.35 -5.27 4.83
C LEU A 77 1.38 -6.56 5.67
N ARG A 78 2.07 -7.60 5.18
CA ARG A 78 2.22 -8.86 5.92
C ARG A 78 3.00 -8.68 7.21
N ASP A 79 3.94 -7.75 7.22
CA ASP A 79 4.83 -7.54 8.37
C ASP A 79 4.19 -6.59 9.40
N TYR A 80 3.49 -5.55 8.97
CA TYR A 80 2.82 -4.59 9.86
C TYR A 80 1.40 -4.99 10.27
N GLU A 81 0.65 -5.65 9.39
CA GLU A 81 -0.76 -6.01 9.62
C GLU A 81 -1.06 -7.47 9.22
N PRO A 82 -0.34 -8.46 9.79
CA PRO A 82 -0.51 -9.88 9.43
C PRO A 82 -1.93 -10.40 9.63
N HIS A 83 -2.70 -9.77 10.53
CA HIS A 83 -4.09 -10.16 10.82
C HIS A 83 -5.01 -10.00 9.60
N LEU A 84 -4.73 -9.07 8.68
CA LEU A 84 -5.55 -8.86 7.49
C LEU A 84 -5.52 -10.07 6.54
N PHE A 85 -4.47 -10.87 6.56
CA PHE A 85 -4.33 -12.06 5.69
C PHE A 85 -5.12 -13.27 6.18
N HIS A 86 -5.68 -13.22 7.39
CA HIS A 86 -6.66 -14.20 7.82
C HIS A 86 -8.09 -13.81 7.40
N ASP A 87 -8.31 -12.52 7.15
CA ASP A 87 -9.63 -11.93 6.89
C ASP A 87 -9.89 -11.66 5.40
N LEU A 88 -8.86 -11.75 4.54
CA LEU A 88 -8.87 -11.46 3.11
C LEU A 88 -8.49 -12.67 2.26
#